data_AF-A0A0F4LP52-F1
#
_entry.id   AF-A0A0F4LP52-F1
#
_cell.length_a   1.000
_cell.length_b   1.000
_cell.length_c   1.000
_cell.angle_alpha   90.00
_cell.angle_beta   90.00
_cell.angle_gamma   90.00
#
_symmetry.space_group_name_H-M   'P 1'
#
loop_
_entity.id
_entity.type
_entity.pdbx_description
1 polymer ?
#
loop_
_entity_poly.entity_id
_entity_poly.type
_entity_poly.pdbx_seq_one_letter_code
_entity_poly.pdbx_strand_id
1 'polypeptide(L)'
;MHLKTQLVNWSQNLLHTKPTQQLFKLFDQSTDQISQFWHTLRSTRYSWNLSGLEQVQSFLQFCAKHNEKIAIQLKKLAQVSSKRLIPIFKDPTFLKLLTSKMQLSPQTTQKIHALLDRFAGNNSKIEPTKLLIIVLFIALGAKVPLVLEDSVNFKNIALAVTTVLDYVTTAIQLAQSFSHKKSKN
;
A
#
# COMPACT_ATOMS: atom_id res chain seq x y z
N MET A 1 25.25 -42.39 5.70
CA MET A 1 24.77 -42.80 7.05
C MET A 1 25.67 -42.08 8.06
N HIS A 2 25.26 -41.18 8.95
CA HIS A 2 23.99 -40.82 9.56
C HIS A 2 23.97 -39.30 9.83
N LEU A 3 22.89 -38.63 9.45
CA LEU A 3 22.49 -37.33 10.01
C LEU A 3 21.91 -37.60 11.41
N LYS A 4 22.59 -37.16 12.46
CA LYS A 4 22.00 -37.06 13.81
C LYS A 4 21.42 -35.66 13.98
N THR A 5 20.10 -35.62 13.90
CA THR A 5 19.15 -34.70 14.53
C THR A 5 19.72 -33.81 15.64
N GLN A 6 19.65 -32.49 15.42
CA GLN A 6 19.35 -31.53 16.46
C GLN A 6 18.13 -30.71 16.01
N LEU A 7 16.96 -31.17 16.45
CA LEU A 7 15.74 -30.37 16.53
C LEU A 7 15.99 -29.27 17.57
N VAL A 8 16.41 -28.09 17.11
CA VAL A 8 16.39 -26.89 17.94
C VAL A 8 14.98 -26.31 17.85
N ASN A 9 14.34 -26.17 19.00
CA ASN A 9 13.01 -25.58 19.17
C ASN A 9 12.89 -24.20 18.49
N TRP A 10 12.18 -24.13 17.37
CA TRP A 10 11.86 -22.88 16.65
C TRP A 10 10.47 -22.31 17.01
N SER A 11 9.95 -22.60 18.20
CA SER A 11 8.64 -22.13 18.61
C SER A 11 8.71 -21.52 20.00
N GLN A 12 8.91 -20.19 20.07
CA GLN A 12 8.25 -19.29 21.03
C GLN A 12 8.91 -17.90 21.13
N ASN A 13 10.13 -17.69 20.61
CA ASN A 13 10.79 -16.38 20.66
C ASN A 13 10.59 -15.48 19.42
N LEU A 14 9.68 -15.85 18.50
CA LEU A 14 9.33 -15.03 17.32
C LEU A 14 8.37 -13.88 17.63
N LEU A 15 7.92 -13.76 18.87
CA LEU A 15 7.10 -12.66 19.35
C LEU A 15 7.91 -11.90 20.38
N HIS A 16 8.76 -10.97 19.94
CA HIS A 16 8.99 -9.68 20.59
C HIS A 16 10.10 -8.93 19.84
N THR A 17 9.75 -7.73 19.38
CA THR A 17 10.64 -6.58 19.14
C THR A 17 11.81 -6.75 18.16
N LYS A 18 11.53 -6.57 16.84
CA LYS A 18 12.35 -5.77 15.87
C LYS A 18 11.75 -5.87 14.44
N PRO A 19 10.84 -4.96 14.01
CA PRO A 19 10.24 -5.06 12.68
C PRO A 19 10.97 -4.27 11.57
N THR A 20 11.95 -3.42 11.89
CA THR A 20 12.48 -2.44 10.91
C THR A 20 13.77 -2.86 10.20
N GLN A 21 14.45 -3.93 10.60
CA GLN A 21 15.72 -4.35 9.97
C GLN A 21 15.65 -5.66 9.17
N GLN A 22 14.59 -6.45 9.31
CA GLN A 22 14.49 -7.73 8.62
C GLN A 22 14.11 -7.57 7.15
N LEU A 23 13.15 -6.72 6.78
CA LEU A 23 12.78 -6.51 5.38
C LEU A 23 13.96 -6.04 4.49
N PHE A 24 14.95 -5.36 5.06
CA PHE A 24 16.06 -4.76 4.31
C PHE A 24 17.25 -5.69 4.03
N LYS A 25 17.35 -6.85 4.70
CA LYS A 25 18.32 -7.91 4.32
C LYS A 25 17.73 -8.93 3.33
N LEU A 26 16.45 -8.78 2.95
CA LEU A 26 15.63 -9.85 2.37
C LEU A 26 15.24 -9.63 0.90
N PHE A 27 15.60 -8.52 0.26
CA PHE A 27 15.36 -8.38 -1.18
C PHE A 27 16.40 -9.08 -2.07
N ASP A 28 17.42 -9.69 -1.46
CA ASP A 28 18.21 -10.77 -2.07
C ASP A 28 17.72 -12.18 -1.68
N GLN A 29 16.68 -12.34 -0.83
CA GLN A 29 16.21 -13.66 -0.38
C GLN A 29 14.68 -13.77 -0.17
N SER A 30 14.09 -14.52 -1.09
CA SER A 30 12.74 -15.14 -1.13
C SER A 30 11.57 -14.30 -1.68
N THR A 31 11.21 -14.65 -2.92
CA THR A 31 9.91 -14.49 -3.58
C THR A 31 8.69 -14.56 -2.65
N ASP A 32 8.79 -15.39 -1.61
CA ASP A 32 7.73 -15.69 -0.65
C ASP A 32 7.32 -14.47 0.18
N GLN A 33 8.24 -13.56 0.51
CA GLN A 33 7.92 -12.38 1.31
C GLN A 33 7.13 -11.34 0.53
N ILE A 34 7.41 -11.21 -0.76
CA ILE A 34 6.69 -10.30 -1.64
C ILE A 34 5.30 -10.87 -1.93
N SER A 35 5.21 -12.20 -2.12
CA SER A 35 3.93 -12.90 -2.17
C SER A 35 3.12 -12.68 -0.88
N GLN A 36 3.72 -12.87 0.30
CA GLN A 36 3.09 -12.60 1.60
C GLN A 36 2.66 -11.15 1.77
N PHE A 37 3.45 -10.18 1.30
CA PHE A 37 3.07 -8.76 1.31
C PHE A 37 1.80 -8.51 0.48
N TRP A 38 1.72 -9.07 -0.73
CA TRP A 38 0.52 -8.94 -1.55
C TRP A 38 -0.69 -9.70 -0.99
N HIS A 39 -0.47 -10.87 -0.40
CA HIS A 39 -1.52 -11.57 0.35
C HIS A 39 -2.02 -10.72 1.53
N THR A 40 -1.13 -10.02 2.22
CA THR A 40 -1.47 -9.08 3.31
C THR A 40 -2.30 -7.91 2.80
N LEU A 41 -1.98 -7.37 1.62
CA LEU A 41 -2.78 -6.31 0.97
C LEU A 41 -4.21 -6.78 0.65
N ARG A 42 -4.36 -8.01 0.16
CA ARG A 42 -5.65 -8.64 -0.17
C ARG A 42 -6.41 -9.15 1.05
N SER A 43 -5.72 -9.39 2.17
CA SER A 43 -6.34 -9.90 3.40
C SER A 43 -7.32 -8.88 3.98
N THR A 44 -8.56 -9.33 4.18
CA THR A 44 -9.59 -8.59 4.92
C THR A 44 -9.43 -8.71 6.43
N ARG A 45 -8.60 -9.65 6.91
CA ARG A 45 -8.37 -9.93 8.34
C ARG A 45 -7.12 -9.24 8.90
N TYR A 46 -6.28 -8.66 8.05
CA TYR A 46 -5.06 -7.98 8.51
C TYR A 46 -5.39 -6.60 9.10
N SER A 47 -5.01 -6.40 10.36
CA SER A 47 -5.17 -5.12 11.06
C SER A 47 -3.95 -4.23 10.83
N TRP A 48 -4.08 -3.27 9.92
CA TRP A 48 -3.03 -2.29 9.63
C TRP A 48 -2.69 -1.45 10.86
N ASN A 49 -1.41 -1.40 11.21
CA ASN A 49 -0.84 -0.53 12.24
C ASN A 49 0.22 0.39 11.60
N LEU A 50 0.81 1.29 12.39
CA LEU A 50 1.81 2.24 11.89
C LEU A 50 3.01 1.53 11.25
N SER A 51 3.50 0.45 11.86
CA SER A 51 4.61 -0.32 11.32
C SER A 51 4.27 -0.91 9.94
N GLY A 52 3.04 -1.40 9.75
CA GLY A 52 2.57 -1.87 8.44
C GLY A 52 2.56 -0.77 7.38
N LEU A 53 2.16 0.46 7.74
CA LEU A 53 2.22 1.61 6.83
C LEU A 53 3.66 1.98 6.46
N GLU A 54 4.58 1.97 7.44
CA GLU A 54 6.00 2.20 7.22
C GLU A 54 6.61 1.13 6.31
N GLN A 55 6.21 -0.14 6.46
CA GLN A 55 6.63 -1.23 5.56
C GLN A 55 6.19 -0.99 4.11
N VAL A 56 4.95 -0.56 3.89
CA VAL A 56 4.47 -0.18 2.55
C VAL A 56 5.26 0.98 1.99
N GLN A 57 5.57 1.99 2.82
CA GLN A 57 6.43 3.11 2.40
C GLN A 57 7.82 2.64 1.97
N SER A 58 8.46 1.80 2.78
CA SER A 58 9.78 1.25 2.47
C SER A 58 9.78 0.38 1.21
N PHE A 59 8.73 -0.42 1.01
CA PHE A 59 8.53 -1.20 -0.21
C PHE A 59 8.44 -0.31 -1.46
N LEU A 60 7.62 0.75 -1.42
CA LEU A 60 7.50 1.70 -2.53
C LEU A 60 8.83 2.42 -2.82
N GLN A 61 9.58 2.80 -1.78
CA GLN A 61 10.91 3.41 -1.92
C GLN A 61 11.93 2.45 -2.54
N PHE A 62 11.91 1.18 -2.12
CA PHE A 62 12.73 0.14 -2.72
C PHE A 62 12.41 -0.02 -4.21
N CYS A 63 11.13 -0.18 -4.57
CA CYS A 63 10.71 -0.28 -5.96
C CYS A 63 11.13 0.96 -6.78
N ALA A 64 11.04 2.16 -6.21
CA ALA A 64 11.50 3.39 -6.86
C ALA A 64 13.01 3.41 -7.10
N LYS A 65 13.82 2.90 -6.16
CA LYS A 65 15.27 2.82 -6.30
C LYS A 65 15.69 1.90 -7.46
N HIS A 66 14.90 0.86 -7.73
CA HIS A 66 15.20 -0.17 -8.71
C HIS A 66 14.37 -0.07 -10.01
N ASN A 67 13.45 0.90 -10.10
CA ASN A 67 12.62 1.13 -11.29
C ASN A 67 12.30 2.62 -11.47
N GLU A 68 12.85 3.22 -12.52
CA GLU A 68 12.71 4.64 -12.81
C GLU A 68 11.25 5.06 -13.02
N LYS A 69 10.42 4.22 -13.68
CA LYS A 69 9.01 4.52 -13.92
C LYS A 69 8.25 4.67 -12.59
N ILE A 70 8.52 3.79 -11.62
CA ILE A 70 7.93 3.86 -10.28
C ILE A 70 8.40 5.12 -9.55
N ALA A 71 9.70 5.46 -9.64
CA ALA A 71 10.21 6.69 -9.05
C ALA A 71 9.53 7.94 -9.62
N ILE A 72 9.35 8.01 -10.95
CA ILE A 72 8.66 9.10 -11.63
C ILE A 72 7.19 9.18 -11.19
N GLN A 73 6.48 8.06 -11.14
CA GLN A 73 5.08 8.02 -10.70
C GLN A 73 4.93 8.50 -9.26
N LEU A 74 5.77 8.03 -8.34
CA LEU A 74 5.71 8.44 -6.94
C LEU A 74 6.05 9.93 -6.77
N LYS A 75 7.03 10.45 -7.51
CA LYS A 75 7.36 11.88 -7.51
C LYS A 75 6.17 12.72 -8.00
N LYS A 76 5.56 12.33 -9.12
CA LYS A 76 4.35 13.00 -9.65
C LYS A 76 3.21 12.95 -8.65
N LEU A 77 2.94 11.78 -8.07
CA LEU A 77 1.93 11.59 -7.04
C LEU A 77 2.16 12.50 -5.82
N ALA A 78 3.40 12.62 -5.34
CA ALA A 78 3.74 13.50 -4.23
C ALA A 78 3.51 15.00 -4.57
N GLN A 79 3.65 15.39 -5.84
CA GLN A 79 3.39 16.77 -6.29
C GLN A 79 1.90 17.09 -6.40
N VAL A 80 1.10 16.13 -6.88
CA VAL A 80 -0.34 16.35 -7.12
C VAL A 80 -1.22 15.97 -5.93
N SER A 81 -0.72 15.12 -5.04
CA SER A 81 -1.37 14.80 -3.77
C SER A 81 -1.22 15.97 -2.80
N SER A 82 -2.20 16.13 -1.93
CA SER A 82 -2.21 17.19 -0.92
C SER A 82 -2.96 16.72 0.30
N LYS A 83 -2.54 17.18 1.49
CA LYS A 83 -3.29 17.00 2.74
C LYS A 83 -4.75 17.46 2.63
N ARG A 84 -5.05 18.41 1.74
CA ARG A 84 -6.42 18.91 1.49
C ARG A 84 -7.33 17.88 0.82
N LEU A 85 -6.77 16.83 0.21
CA LEU A 85 -7.54 15.74 -0.38
C LEU A 85 -8.00 14.72 0.67
N ILE A 86 -7.37 14.65 1.85
CA ILE A 86 -7.73 13.67 2.89
C ILE A 86 -9.22 13.76 3.27
N PRO A 87 -9.81 14.96 3.55
CA PRO A 87 -11.24 15.08 3.81
C PRO A 87 -12.12 14.60 2.64
N ILE A 88 -11.66 14.73 1.39
CA ILE A 88 -12.40 14.26 0.21
C ILE A 88 -12.50 12.74 0.21
N PHE A 89 -11.41 12.04 0.56
CA PHE A 89 -11.41 10.58 0.70
C PHE A 89 -12.16 10.08 1.96
N LYS A 90 -12.68 10.98 2.80
CA LYS A 90 -13.62 10.68 3.88
C LYS A 90 -15.06 11.07 3.53
N ASP A 91 -15.29 11.81 2.45
CA ASP A 91 -16.62 12.24 2.03
C ASP A 91 -17.40 11.05 1.42
N PRO A 92 -18.54 10.63 2.00
CA PRO A 92 -19.32 9.51 1.48
C PRO A 92 -19.79 9.70 0.03
N THR A 93 -20.04 10.94 -0.38
CA THR A 93 -20.46 11.29 -1.75
C THR A 93 -19.33 11.01 -2.72
N PHE A 94 -18.11 11.44 -2.36
CA PHE A 94 -16.93 11.15 -3.17
C PHE A 94 -16.61 9.66 -3.19
N LEU A 95 -16.71 8.95 -2.06
CA LEU A 95 -16.48 7.51 -2.00
C LEU A 95 -17.49 6.72 -2.86
N LYS A 96 -18.75 7.15 -2.94
CA LYS A 96 -19.74 6.59 -3.88
C LYS A 96 -19.33 6.83 -5.33
N LEU A 97 -18.91 8.06 -5.67
CA LEU A 97 -18.40 8.39 -7.01
C LEU A 97 -17.18 7.55 -7.37
N LEU A 98 -16.21 7.43 -6.46
CA LEU A 98 -15.00 6.64 -6.63
C LEU A 98 -15.32 5.16 -6.86
N THR A 99 -16.24 4.62 -6.07
CA THR A 99 -16.73 3.24 -6.20
C THR A 99 -17.34 2.99 -7.58
N SER A 100 -18.21 3.90 -8.05
CA SER A 100 -18.85 3.80 -9.36
C SER A 100 -17.85 3.95 -10.52
N LYS A 101 -16.99 4.97 -10.48
CA LYS A 101 -16.07 5.30 -11.58
C LYS A 101 -14.95 4.28 -11.76
N MET A 102 -14.47 3.69 -10.67
CA MET A 102 -13.38 2.71 -10.71
C MET A 102 -13.87 1.28 -10.48
N GLN A 103 -15.19 1.05 -10.48
CA GLN A 103 -15.82 -0.26 -10.25
C GLN A 103 -15.27 -0.96 -8.99
N LEU A 104 -15.11 -0.20 -7.91
CA LEU A 104 -14.56 -0.71 -6.65
C LEU A 104 -15.63 -1.50 -5.89
N SER A 105 -15.18 -2.41 -5.04
CA SER A 105 -16.06 -3.03 -4.04
C SER A 105 -16.27 -2.05 -2.88
N PRO A 106 -17.44 -2.06 -2.20
CA PRO A 106 -17.68 -1.25 -1.01
C PRO A 106 -16.60 -1.41 0.08
N GLN A 107 -16.04 -2.61 0.20
CA GLN A 107 -14.94 -2.90 1.12
C GLN A 107 -13.67 -2.08 0.84
N THR A 108 -13.40 -1.75 -0.43
CA THR A 108 -12.22 -0.96 -0.81
C THR A 108 -12.34 0.46 -0.28
N THR A 109 -13.48 1.12 -0.50
CA THR A 109 -13.72 2.49 -0.05
C THR A 109 -13.91 2.58 1.47
N GLN A 110 -14.49 1.55 2.09
CA GLN A 110 -14.51 1.42 3.55
C GLN A 110 -13.09 1.31 4.13
N LYS A 111 -12.18 0.54 3.49
CA LYS A 111 -10.78 0.43 3.91
C LYS A 111 -10.04 1.77 3.81
N ILE A 112 -10.29 2.55 2.74
CA ILE A 112 -9.75 3.92 2.60
C ILE A 112 -10.20 4.78 3.79
N HIS A 113 -11.51 4.84 4.04
CA HIS A 113 -12.07 5.65 5.12
C HIS A 113 -11.51 5.25 6.49
N ALA A 114 -11.53 3.95 6.81
CA ALA A 114 -11.05 3.43 8.10
C ALA A 114 -9.56 3.70 8.34
N LEU A 115 -8.72 3.53 7.32
CA LEU A 115 -7.29 3.81 7.44
C LEU A 115 -7.02 5.30 7.60
N LEU A 116 -7.71 6.18 6.87
CA LEU A 116 -7.57 7.62 7.03
C LEU A 116 -8.11 8.12 8.37
N ASP A 117 -9.18 7.53 8.91
CA ASP A 117 -9.65 7.84 10.26
C ASP A 117 -8.63 7.46 11.32
N ARG A 118 -8.04 6.27 11.18
CA ARG A 118 -7.07 5.77 12.14
C ARG A 118 -5.75 6.55 12.12
N PHE A 119 -5.28 6.96 10.93
CA PHE A 119 -3.91 7.44 10.76
C PHE A 119 -3.78 8.91 10.38
N ALA A 120 -4.82 9.60 9.90
CA ALA A 120 -4.72 11.01 9.51
C ALA A 120 -4.87 12.01 10.68
N GLY A 121 -4.80 11.55 11.93
CA GLY A 121 -4.88 12.41 13.11
C GLY A 121 -3.65 13.31 13.29
N ASN A 122 -3.79 14.35 14.11
CA ASN A 122 -2.79 15.42 14.29
C ASN A 122 -1.40 14.96 14.80
N ASN A 123 -1.26 13.72 15.28
CA ASN A 123 0.00 13.13 15.76
C ASN A 123 0.54 12.01 14.85
N SER A 124 0.15 11.98 13.58
CA SER A 124 0.69 11.01 12.62
C SER A 124 2.20 11.18 12.46
N LYS A 125 2.96 10.10 12.66
CA LYS A 125 4.40 10.05 12.34
C LYS A 125 4.67 10.04 10.83
N ILE A 126 3.65 9.85 10.00
CA ILE A 126 3.74 9.85 8.54
C ILE A 126 3.13 11.14 8.01
N GLU A 127 3.89 11.81 7.13
CA GLU A 127 3.48 13.03 6.44
C GLU A 127 2.16 12.80 5.66
N PRO A 128 1.17 13.71 5.76
CA PRO A 128 -0.20 13.45 5.27
C PRO A 128 -0.28 13.06 3.79
N THR A 129 0.58 13.64 2.94
CA THR A 129 0.60 13.35 1.49
C THR A 129 1.08 11.92 1.24
N LYS A 130 2.16 11.50 1.91
CA LYS A 130 2.65 10.12 1.88
C LYS A 130 1.62 9.14 2.45
N LEU A 131 0.97 9.51 3.56
CA LEU A 131 -0.07 8.68 4.16
C LEU A 131 -1.20 8.41 3.17
N LEU A 132 -1.67 9.43 2.45
CA LEU A 132 -2.72 9.29 1.45
C LEU A 132 -2.32 8.30 0.35
N ILE A 133 -1.11 8.46 -0.20
CA ILE A 133 -0.58 7.55 -1.24
C ILE A 133 -0.52 6.11 -0.71
N ILE A 134 0.00 5.90 0.51
CA ILE A 134 0.11 4.59 1.14
C ILE A 134 -1.28 3.95 1.34
N VAL A 135 -2.24 4.71 1.87
CA VAL A 135 -3.61 4.19 2.10
C VAL A 135 -4.28 3.81 0.79
N LEU A 136 -4.16 4.65 -0.24
CA LEU A 136 -4.72 4.36 -1.56
C LEU A 136 -4.03 3.14 -2.19
N PHE A 137 -2.71 3.04 -2.06
CA PHE A 137 -1.95 1.89 -2.53
C PHE A 137 -2.42 0.60 -1.82
N ILE A 138 -2.64 0.64 -0.51
CA ILE A 138 -3.14 -0.50 0.26
C ILE A 138 -4.54 -0.93 -0.20
N ALA A 139 -5.44 0.04 -0.38
CA ALA A 139 -6.83 -0.24 -0.70
C ALA A 139 -7.01 -0.72 -2.14
N LEU A 140 -6.33 -0.07 -3.09
CA LEU A 140 -6.41 -0.36 -4.52
C LEU A 140 -5.51 -1.54 -4.92
N GLY A 141 -4.42 -1.79 -4.18
CA GLY A 141 -3.55 -2.94 -4.38
C GLY A 141 -4.26 -4.28 -4.23
N ALA A 142 -5.33 -4.34 -3.43
CA ALA A 142 -6.15 -5.54 -3.30
C ALA A 142 -6.88 -5.93 -4.61
N LYS A 143 -6.99 -5.03 -5.59
CA LYS A 143 -7.65 -5.27 -6.88
C LYS A 143 -6.74 -5.85 -7.94
N VAL A 144 -5.42 -5.75 -7.78
CA VAL A 144 -4.49 -6.26 -8.79
C VAL A 144 -4.39 -7.78 -8.60
N PRO A 145 -4.82 -8.58 -9.60
CA PRO A 145 -4.63 -10.02 -9.54
C PRO A 145 -3.13 -10.29 -9.44
N LEU A 146 -2.77 -11.25 -8.59
CA LEU A 146 -1.38 -11.64 -8.42
C LEU A 146 -0.90 -12.28 -9.71
N VAL A 147 -0.25 -11.52 -10.59
CA VAL A 147 0.55 -12.05 -11.72
C VAL A 147 1.83 -12.72 -11.20
N LEU A 148 1.80 -13.19 -9.95
CA LEU A 148 2.93 -13.68 -9.18
C LEU A 148 2.81 -15.19 -8.89
N GLU A 149 1.72 -15.83 -9.32
CA GLU A 149 1.43 -17.24 -9.00
C GLU A 149 2.44 -18.22 -9.63
N ASP A 150 3.10 -17.87 -10.74
CA ASP A 150 4.04 -18.78 -11.43
C ASP A 150 5.53 -18.39 -11.35
N SER A 151 5.85 -17.13 -11.08
CA SER A 151 7.22 -16.68 -10.74
C SER A 151 7.24 -15.24 -10.21
N VAL A 152 7.62 -15.08 -8.95
CA VAL A 152 7.89 -13.75 -8.39
C VAL A 152 9.26 -13.30 -8.88
N ASN A 153 9.27 -12.44 -9.89
CA ASN A 153 10.47 -11.73 -10.31
C ASN A 153 10.24 -10.21 -10.20
N PHE A 154 11.33 -9.45 -10.14
CA PHE A 154 11.23 -8.00 -9.95
C PHE A 154 10.44 -7.31 -11.08
N LYS A 155 10.46 -7.84 -12.31
CA LYS A 155 9.69 -7.29 -13.44
C LYS A 155 8.18 -7.38 -13.19
N ASN A 156 7.69 -8.52 -12.70
CA ASN A 156 6.28 -8.73 -12.35
C ASN A 156 5.87 -7.87 -11.15
N ILE A 157 6.76 -7.71 -10.16
CA ILE A 157 6.54 -6.83 -9.01
C ILE A 157 6.45 -5.38 -9.47
N ALA A 158 7.39 -4.93 -10.30
CA ALA A 158 7.40 -3.58 -10.81
C ALA A 158 6.13 -3.30 -11.64
N LEU A 159 5.70 -4.26 -12.47
CA LEU A 159 4.44 -4.17 -13.21
C LEU A 159 3.25 -4.00 -12.25
N ALA A 160 3.12 -4.87 -11.24
CA ALA A 160 2.04 -4.79 -10.26
C ALA A 160 2.05 -3.45 -9.51
N VAL A 161 3.21 -3.01 -9.02
CA VAL A 161 3.34 -1.71 -8.34
C VAL A 161 2.95 -0.55 -9.25
N THR A 162 3.46 -0.52 -10.49
CA THR A 162 3.10 0.50 -11.47
C THR A 162 1.59 0.51 -11.73
N THR A 163 0.96 -0.66 -11.89
CA THR A 163 -0.50 -0.76 -12.08
C THR A 163 -1.28 -0.22 -10.88
N VAL A 164 -0.88 -0.54 -9.65
CA VAL A 164 -1.52 0.04 -8.45
C VAL A 164 -1.32 1.56 -8.41
N LEU A 165 -0.13 2.06 -8.74
CA LEU A 165 0.14 3.50 -8.77
C LEU A 165 -0.65 4.24 -9.86
N ASP A 166 -0.97 3.58 -10.98
CA ASP A 166 -1.88 4.12 -11.99
C ASP A 166 -3.30 4.28 -11.40
N TYR A 167 -3.82 3.27 -10.70
CA TYR A 167 -5.10 3.39 -9.99
C TYR A 167 -5.08 4.49 -8.91
N VAL A 168 -3.99 4.60 -8.14
CA VAL A 168 -3.82 5.68 -7.14
C VAL A 168 -3.86 7.05 -7.82
N THR A 169 -3.21 7.19 -8.97
CA THR A 169 -3.21 8.42 -9.77
C THR A 169 -4.63 8.79 -10.20
N THR A 170 -5.39 7.84 -10.75
CA THR A 170 -6.79 8.06 -11.16
C THR A 170 -7.66 8.49 -9.97
N ALA A 171 -7.51 7.84 -8.81
CA ALA A 171 -8.26 8.19 -7.61
C ALA A 171 -7.98 9.63 -7.16
N ILE A 172 -6.72 10.07 -7.18
CA ILE A 172 -6.33 11.45 -6.82
C ILE A 172 -6.87 12.46 -7.84
N GLN A 173 -6.79 12.18 -9.13
CA GLN A 173 -7.34 13.06 -10.18
C GLN A 173 -8.86 13.22 -10.06
N LEU A 174 -9.58 12.14 -9.73
CA LEU A 174 -11.00 12.20 -9.42
C LEU A 174 -11.27 13.08 -8.19
N ALA A 175 -10.46 12.95 -7.13
CA ALA A 175 -10.60 13.75 -5.92
C ALA A 175 -10.37 15.25 -6.17
N GLN A 176 -9.33 15.58 -6.96
CA GLN A 176 -9.06 16.96 -7.38
C GLN A 176 -10.23 17.53 -8.18
N SER A 177 -10.74 16.78 -9.15
CA SER A 177 -11.88 17.19 -9.98
C SER A 177 -13.14 17.43 -9.16
N PHE A 178 -13.38 16.58 -8.15
CA PHE A 178 -14.49 16.73 -7.20
C PHE A 178 -14.34 17.98 -6.33
N SER A 179 -13.13 18.25 -5.83
CA SER A 179 -12.81 19.47 -5.07
C SER A 179 -13.11 20.74 -5.87
N HIS A 180 -12.66 20.79 -7.13
CA HIS A 180 -12.86 21.95 -7.99
C HIS A 180 -14.33 22.20 -8.33
N LYS A 181 -15.16 21.15 -8.43
CA LYS A 181 -16.60 21.30 -8.62
C LYS A 181 -17.30 21.88 -7.38
N LYS A 182 -16.89 21.46 -6.18
CA LYS A 182 -17.41 22.03 -4.92
C LYS A 182 -17.04 23.50 -4.73
N SER A 183 -15.90 23.95 -5.27
CA SER A 183 -15.45 25.35 -5.13
C SER A 183 -16.12 26.32 -6.11
N LYS A 184 -16.86 25.83 -7.11
CA LYS A 184 -17.54 26.66 -8.13
C LYS A 184 -19.05 26.77 -7.93
N ASN A 185 -19.60 26.00 -6.99
CA ASN A 185 -21.00 26.08 -6.53
C ASN A 185 -21.03 26.71 -5.14
#